data_AF-A0A9X3I272-F1
#
_entry.id   AF-A0A9X3I272-F1
#
_cell.length_a   1.000
_cell.length_b   1.000
_cell.length_c   1.000
_cell.angle_alpha   90.00
_cell.angle_beta   90.00
_cell.angle_gamma   90.00
#
_symmetry.space_group_name_H-M   'P 1'
#
loop_
_entity.id
_entity.type
_entity.pdbx_description
1 polymer ?
#
loop_
_entity_poly.entity_id
_entity_poly.type
_entity_poly.pdbx_seq_one_letter_code
_entity_poly.pdbx_strand_id
1 'polypeptide(L)'
;MTNFREVTTQELIDRQNKGALVIDVRPVDAYNGWKLKNEPRGGHIKGAKSLPAKWTGYMDWIEIVRHKEIDPSREIIIYGYNRDEAQKVAESFEKAGYSKMALFNHFLDEWTTDDTLPMSYLPKYRQLVSAQWVNKLISGEKPAEYDNDKYVVVHAHYRNRDAYLTGHIPGAIDMDTNALESPETWNRRSPEELNKALEEHGITADTTVILYGKFMFPDNDDEFPGSAAGDIGAIRNAFIMMYAGVKDVRILNGGFQSWEDAGFEVSKEDVKKEPVEDFGVKIPAHPELAVDVPEAKDIIASADAELVCVRSYPEYIGEVSGYNYIEAKGRIPGAIFADCGSDAYHMENYRNVDHTTREFHEIIENWEQNGITPNKHLAFYCGTGWRGSEAWFNAWLLGWPNVSVYDGGWFEWSNDPSNPYETGVPEKV
;
A
#
# COMPACT_ATOMS: atom_id res chain seq x y z
N MET A 1 23.99 2.80 30.21
CA MET A 1 23.84 2.67 28.75
C MET A 1 24.52 1.38 28.36
N THR A 2 23.75 0.41 27.86
CA THR A 2 24.31 -0.80 27.27
C THR A 2 25.14 -0.39 26.05
N ASN A 3 26.42 -0.76 26.00
CA ASN A 3 27.25 -0.47 24.83
C ASN A 3 27.18 -1.66 23.89
N PHE A 4 26.32 -1.57 22.86
CA PHE A 4 26.23 -2.61 21.84
C PHE A 4 27.50 -2.63 20.99
N ARG A 5 27.95 -3.85 20.62
CA ARG A 5 29.13 -4.02 19.77
C ARG A 5 28.88 -3.39 18.40
N GLU A 6 29.83 -2.61 17.93
CA GLU A 6 29.87 -2.13 16.55
C GLU A 6 30.51 -3.18 15.64
N VAL A 7 29.98 -3.31 14.42
CA VAL A 7 30.53 -4.17 13.37
C VAL A 7 31.01 -3.36 12.19
N THR A 8 32.12 -3.79 11.60
CA THR A 8 32.61 -3.23 10.33
C THR A 8 31.76 -3.71 9.14
N THR A 9 31.90 -3.06 7.99
CA THR A 9 31.26 -3.48 6.74
C THR A 9 31.55 -4.95 6.39
N GLN A 10 32.81 -5.39 6.51
CA GLN A 10 33.18 -6.79 6.27
C GLN A 10 32.56 -7.74 7.29
N GLU A 11 32.52 -7.36 8.57
CA GLU A 11 31.89 -8.18 9.60
C GLU A 11 30.38 -8.34 9.37
N LEU A 12 29.69 -7.29 8.92
CA LEU A 12 28.27 -7.38 8.57
C LEU A 12 28.08 -8.40 7.45
N ILE A 13 28.84 -8.30 6.35
CA ILE A 13 28.77 -9.21 5.20
C ILE A 13 29.01 -10.67 5.66
N ASP A 14 30.08 -10.90 6.41
CA ASP A 14 30.46 -12.23 6.88
C ASP A 14 29.40 -12.86 7.79
N ARG A 15 28.77 -12.07 8.65
CA ARG A 15 27.74 -12.54 9.59
C ARG A 15 26.39 -12.71 8.92
N GLN A 16 26.01 -11.83 8.01
CA GLN A 16 24.81 -11.99 7.20
C GLN A 16 24.88 -13.29 6.39
N ASN A 17 26.03 -13.58 5.76
CA ASN A 17 26.28 -14.86 5.06
C ASN A 17 26.20 -16.10 5.98
N LYS A 18 26.35 -15.93 7.30
CA LYS A 18 26.18 -16.97 8.31
C LYS A 18 24.77 -17.01 8.92
N GLY A 19 23.84 -16.21 8.40
CA GLY A 19 22.45 -16.19 8.82
C GLY A 19 22.09 -15.14 9.88
N ALA A 20 22.94 -14.14 10.13
CA ALA A 20 22.52 -12.97 10.92
C ALA A 20 21.39 -12.22 10.21
N LEU A 21 20.41 -11.74 10.99
CA LEU A 21 19.36 -10.86 10.52
C LEU A 21 19.88 -9.43 10.46
N VAL A 22 19.61 -8.73 9.36
CA VAL A 22 19.93 -7.31 9.22
C VAL A 22 18.62 -6.53 9.34
N ILE A 23 18.60 -5.51 10.22
CA ILE A 23 17.41 -4.71 10.51
C ILE A 23 17.68 -3.25 10.16
N ASP A 24 16.87 -2.71 9.26
CA ASP A 24 16.85 -1.30 8.88
C ASP A 24 15.86 -0.53 9.77
N VAL A 25 16.36 0.44 10.53
CA VAL A 25 15.53 1.22 11.47
C VAL A 25 15.05 2.55 10.90
N ARG A 26 15.34 2.83 9.63
CA ARG A 26 14.93 4.08 8.98
C ARG A 26 13.42 4.06 8.68
N PRO A 27 12.83 5.21 8.30
CA PRO A 27 11.45 5.23 7.81
C PRO A 27 11.23 4.26 6.64
N VAL A 28 10.03 3.69 6.53
CA VAL A 28 9.64 2.75 5.45
C VAL A 28 9.92 3.35 4.08
N ASP A 29 9.73 4.66 3.89
CA ASP A 29 10.01 5.33 2.63
C ASP A 29 11.50 5.27 2.23
N ALA A 30 12.41 5.41 3.20
CA ALA A 30 13.85 5.27 2.97
C ALA A 30 14.23 3.82 2.64
N TYR A 31 13.64 2.87 3.35
CA TYR A 31 13.77 1.45 3.06
C TYR A 31 13.33 1.13 1.62
N ASN A 32 12.20 1.70 1.19
CA ASN A 32 11.64 1.49 -0.14
C ASN A 32 12.49 2.08 -1.27
N GLY A 33 13.27 3.14 -1.02
CA GLY A 33 14.13 3.73 -2.05
C GLY A 33 14.36 5.23 -1.94
N TRP A 34 13.59 5.94 -1.11
CA TRP A 34 13.70 7.39 -1.00
C TRP A 34 15.01 7.83 -0.35
N LYS A 35 15.69 8.77 -1.01
CA LYS A 35 16.95 9.34 -0.53
C LYS A 35 16.72 10.46 0.48
N LEU A 36 16.52 10.11 1.76
CA LEU A 36 16.12 11.09 2.78
C LEU A 36 17.29 11.88 3.38
N LYS A 37 18.53 11.41 3.19
CA LYS A 37 19.76 12.05 3.70
C LYS A 37 20.74 12.39 2.58
N ASN A 38 20.25 12.50 1.34
CA ASN A 38 21.03 12.77 0.14
C ASN A 38 22.13 11.73 -0.12
N GLU A 39 21.91 10.48 0.29
CA GLU A 39 22.78 9.36 0.00
C GLU A 39 22.90 9.11 -1.52
N PRO A 40 24.03 8.59 -2.04
CA PRO A 40 24.19 8.36 -3.48
C PRO A 40 23.21 7.32 -4.03
N ARG A 41 22.98 6.24 -3.27
CA ARG A 41 22.07 5.13 -3.59
C ARG A 41 21.00 4.99 -2.51
N GLY A 42 19.73 5.02 -2.91
CA GLY A 42 18.59 4.79 -2.02
C GLY A 42 18.26 3.30 -1.87
N GLY A 43 17.36 2.98 -0.94
CA GLY A 43 16.98 1.60 -0.62
C GLY A 43 17.72 1.08 0.61
N HIS A 44 17.68 -0.23 0.82
CA HIS A 44 18.21 -0.91 2.01
C HIS A 44 19.31 -1.92 1.65
N ILE A 45 20.07 -2.36 2.65
CA ILE A 45 21.02 -3.47 2.52
C ILE A 45 20.25 -4.71 2.04
N LYS A 46 20.74 -5.38 0.98
CA LYS A 46 20.05 -6.55 0.42
C LYS A 46 19.77 -7.60 1.51
N GLY A 47 18.51 -8.02 1.64
CA GLY A 47 18.07 -9.01 2.65
C GLY A 47 17.84 -8.44 4.04
N ALA A 48 17.89 -7.12 4.23
CA ALA A 48 17.48 -6.48 5.48
C ALA A 48 15.96 -6.41 5.62
N LYS A 49 15.46 -6.58 6.84
CA LYS A 49 14.05 -6.32 7.19
C LYS A 49 13.84 -4.89 7.65
N SER A 50 12.64 -4.35 7.40
CA SER A 50 12.22 -3.02 7.85
C SER A 50 11.67 -3.09 9.28
N LEU A 51 12.23 -2.30 10.19
CA LEU A 51 11.70 -2.10 11.54
C LEU A 51 11.98 -0.66 12.02
N PRO A 52 11.23 0.33 11.49
CA PRO A 52 11.44 1.74 11.79
C PRO A 52 11.56 2.05 13.28
N ALA A 53 12.53 2.90 13.63
CA ALA A 53 12.77 3.32 15.01
C ALA A 53 11.53 4.02 15.63
N LYS A 54 10.69 4.67 14.82
CA LYS A 54 9.43 5.27 15.31
C LYS A 54 8.50 4.23 15.95
N TRP A 55 8.59 2.96 15.55
CA TRP A 55 7.73 1.92 16.09
C TRP A 55 8.07 1.50 17.52
N THR A 56 9.25 1.85 18.04
CA THR A 56 9.59 1.54 19.45
C THR A 56 8.70 2.30 20.45
N GLY A 57 7.96 3.31 19.99
CA GLY A 57 6.96 4.02 20.80
C GLY A 57 5.60 3.32 20.90
N TYR A 58 5.35 2.30 20.09
CA TYR A 58 4.08 1.58 20.08
C TYR A 58 4.06 0.54 21.21
N MET A 59 2.93 0.43 21.91
CA MET A 59 2.77 -0.53 23.01
C MET A 59 3.00 -1.97 22.54
N ASP A 60 2.59 -2.29 21.32
CA ASP A 60 2.65 -3.64 20.75
C ASP A 60 3.89 -3.86 19.88
N TRP A 61 4.97 -3.08 20.07
CA TRP A 61 6.19 -3.21 19.28
C TRP A 61 6.74 -4.65 19.23
N ILE A 62 6.64 -5.39 20.33
CA ILE A 62 7.09 -6.78 20.37
C ILE A 62 6.22 -7.71 19.53
N GLU A 63 4.92 -7.44 19.39
CA GLU A 63 4.07 -8.22 18.49
C GLU A 63 4.44 -7.93 17.03
N ILE A 64 4.77 -6.68 16.67
CA ILE A 64 5.31 -6.35 15.34
C ILE A 64 6.56 -7.20 15.05
N VAL A 65 7.50 -7.26 16.00
CA VAL A 65 8.73 -8.06 15.89
C VAL A 65 8.44 -9.55 15.69
N ARG A 66 7.44 -10.09 16.40
CA ARG A 66 7.02 -11.50 16.28
C ARG A 66 6.33 -11.79 14.95
N HIS A 67 5.45 -10.90 14.49
CA HIS A 67 4.81 -11.00 13.17
C HIS A 67 5.81 -10.94 12.02
N LYS A 68 6.94 -10.25 12.22
CA LYS A 68 8.08 -10.26 11.30
C LYS A 68 8.98 -11.49 11.43
N GLU A 69 8.62 -12.47 12.27
CA GLU A 69 9.35 -13.73 12.47
C GLU A 69 10.83 -13.53 12.85
N ILE A 70 11.13 -12.48 13.61
CA ILE A 70 12.49 -12.19 14.08
C ILE A 70 12.82 -13.10 15.26
N ASP A 71 13.46 -14.23 14.99
CA ASP A 71 13.81 -15.24 16.02
C ASP A 71 14.88 -14.71 17.02
N PRO A 72 14.62 -14.74 18.34
CA PRO A 72 15.59 -14.34 19.37
C PRO A 72 16.86 -15.20 19.46
N SER A 73 16.88 -16.38 18.83
CA SER A 73 18.05 -17.25 18.75
C SER A 73 19.11 -16.73 17.75
N ARG A 74 18.68 -15.95 16.75
CA ARG A 74 19.50 -15.42 15.66
C ARG A 74 20.28 -14.19 16.12
N GLU A 75 21.44 -13.98 15.49
CA GLU A 75 22.17 -12.72 15.63
C GLU A 75 21.45 -11.63 14.85
N ILE A 76 21.34 -10.43 15.44
CA ILE A 76 20.71 -9.25 14.84
C ILE A 76 21.77 -8.15 14.64
N ILE A 77 21.85 -7.61 13.44
CA ILE A 77 22.67 -6.44 13.10
C ILE A 77 21.75 -5.30 12.73
N ILE A 78 21.81 -4.21 13.48
CA ILE A 78 20.88 -3.08 13.36
C ILE A 78 21.64 -1.90 12.75
N TYR A 79 21.06 -1.28 11.73
CA TYR A 79 21.61 -0.09 11.09
C TYR A 79 20.53 0.95 10.83
N GLY A 80 20.97 2.20 10.64
CA GLY A 80 20.13 3.30 10.21
C GLY A 80 20.97 4.45 9.68
N TYR A 81 20.40 5.65 9.61
CA TYR A 81 21.17 6.85 9.24
C TYR A 81 22.07 7.38 10.36
N ASN A 82 21.72 7.09 11.61
CA ASN A 82 22.49 7.49 12.77
C ASN A 82 22.46 6.39 13.82
N ARG A 83 23.50 6.40 14.66
CA ARG A 83 23.69 5.42 15.73
C ARG A 83 22.58 5.47 16.79
N ASP A 84 22.06 6.65 17.10
CA ASP A 84 21.10 6.83 18.20
C ASP A 84 19.77 6.12 17.92
N GLU A 85 19.26 6.18 16.69
CA GLU A 85 18.05 5.45 16.28
C GLU A 85 18.27 3.93 16.31
N ALA A 86 19.41 3.46 15.79
CA ALA A 86 19.77 2.04 15.83
C ALA A 86 19.91 1.53 17.27
N GLN A 87 20.50 2.34 18.15
CA GLN A 87 20.65 2.02 19.56
C GLN A 87 19.28 1.93 20.27
N LYS A 88 18.33 2.84 20.00
CA LYS A 88 16.98 2.78 20.59
C LYS A 88 16.25 1.48 20.27
N VAL A 89 16.38 1.01 19.02
CA VAL A 89 15.80 -0.27 18.60
C VAL A 89 16.53 -1.44 19.27
N ALA A 90 17.86 -1.40 19.36
CA ALA A 90 18.66 -2.41 20.08
C ALA A 90 18.27 -2.50 21.57
N GLU A 91 18.05 -1.37 22.24
CA GLU A 91 17.57 -1.33 23.63
C GLU A 91 16.16 -1.91 23.78
N SER A 92 15.30 -1.78 22.75
CA SER A 92 13.96 -2.37 22.75
C SER A 92 14.02 -3.90 22.59
N PHE A 93 14.90 -4.39 21.71
CA PHE A 93 15.19 -5.82 21.58
C PHE A 93 15.79 -6.40 22.88
N GLU A 94 16.74 -5.70 23.52
CA GLU A 94 17.32 -6.12 24.80
C GLU A 94 16.25 -6.29 25.89
N LYS A 95 15.34 -5.32 26.02
CA LYS A 95 14.20 -5.39 26.95
C LYS A 95 13.26 -6.55 26.64
N ALA A 96 13.15 -6.94 25.37
CA ALA A 96 12.34 -8.06 24.91
C ALA A 96 13.05 -9.43 25.03
N GLY A 97 14.27 -9.48 25.56
CA GLY A 97 15.00 -10.74 25.82
C GLY A 97 15.93 -11.18 24.68
N TYR A 98 16.14 -10.36 23.65
CA TYR A 98 17.15 -10.61 22.63
C TYR A 98 18.52 -10.25 23.19
N SER A 99 19.52 -11.11 22.98
CA SER A 99 20.85 -10.95 23.60
C SER A 99 22.00 -10.87 22.59
N LYS A 100 21.77 -11.25 21.33
CA LYS A 100 22.79 -11.28 20.27
C LYS A 100 22.56 -10.13 19.29
N MET A 101 23.05 -8.94 19.65
CA MET A 101 22.90 -7.74 18.82
C MET A 101 24.21 -7.03 18.56
N ALA A 102 24.32 -6.44 17.37
CA ALA A 102 25.38 -5.52 16.99
C ALA A 102 24.80 -4.33 16.22
N LEU A 103 25.55 -3.22 16.21
CA LEU A 103 25.22 -2.01 15.45
C LEU A 103 26.15 -1.88 14.25
N PHE A 104 25.61 -1.49 13.10
CA PHE A 104 26.37 -1.10 11.93
C PHE A 104 26.15 0.40 11.66
N ASN A 105 27.20 1.20 11.84
CA ASN A 105 27.13 2.66 11.72
C ASN A 105 27.65 3.21 10.39
N HIS A 106 28.16 2.35 9.51
CA HIS A 106 28.81 2.75 8.25
C HIS A 106 27.89 2.71 7.03
N PHE A 107 26.57 2.82 7.24
CA PHE A 107 25.60 2.71 6.15
C PHE A 107 25.71 3.88 5.15
N LEU A 108 25.79 5.12 5.65
CA LEU A 108 25.82 6.30 4.79
C LEU A 108 27.19 6.57 4.15
N ASP A 109 28.27 6.39 4.89
CA ASP A 109 29.64 6.72 4.51
C ASP A 109 30.32 5.61 3.71
N GLU A 110 30.06 4.33 4.03
CA GLU A 110 30.65 3.19 3.32
C GLU A 110 29.63 2.45 2.44
N TRP A 111 28.47 2.06 2.98
CA TRP A 111 27.57 1.16 2.24
C TRP A 111 26.93 1.82 1.02
N THR A 112 26.30 2.97 1.20
CA THR A 112 25.59 3.64 0.10
C THR A 112 26.52 4.23 -0.97
N THR A 113 27.81 4.40 -0.67
CA THR A 113 28.82 5.00 -1.55
C THR A 113 29.56 3.98 -2.43
N ASP A 114 29.58 2.70 -2.05
CA ASP A 114 30.25 1.62 -2.79
C ASP A 114 29.28 0.80 -3.65
N ASP A 115 29.30 1.02 -4.97
CA ASP A 115 28.44 0.34 -5.94
C ASP A 115 28.57 -1.19 -5.95
N THR A 116 29.64 -1.76 -5.38
CA THR A 116 29.83 -3.21 -5.27
C THR A 116 29.04 -3.84 -4.12
N LEU A 117 28.63 -3.04 -3.13
CA LEU A 117 27.84 -3.52 -2.00
C LEU A 117 26.36 -3.63 -2.37
N PRO A 118 25.71 -4.77 -2.07
CA PRO A 118 24.38 -5.06 -2.56
C PRO A 118 23.30 -4.28 -1.81
N MET A 119 22.40 -3.66 -2.56
CA MET A 119 21.21 -2.99 -2.05
C MET A 119 19.95 -3.53 -2.72
N SER A 120 18.80 -3.26 -2.12
CA SER A 120 17.47 -3.57 -2.68
C SER A 120 16.54 -2.38 -2.45
N TYR A 121 15.55 -2.24 -3.31
CA TYR A 121 14.59 -1.14 -3.28
C TYR A 121 13.29 -1.58 -3.97
N LEU A 122 12.19 -0.90 -3.68
CA LEU A 122 10.90 -1.08 -4.31
C LEU A 122 10.93 -0.43 -5.71
N PRO A 123 10.77 -1.17 -6.83
CA PRO A 123 11.00 -0.64 -8.18
C PRO A 123 10.27 0.66 -8.51
N LYS A 124 9.03 0.83 -8.05
CA LYS A 124 8.24 2.05 -8.22
C LYS A 124 8.02 2.81 -6.92
N TYR A 125 9.02 2.85 -6.04
CA TYR A 125 8.96 3.58 -4.75
C TYR A 125 8.50 5.03 -4.88
N ARG A 126 8.74 5.66 -6.05
CA ARG A 126 8.39 7.06 -6.33
C ARG A 126 6.89 7.32 -6.21
N GLN A 127 6.05 6.32 -6.47
CA GLN A 127 4.60 6.46 -6.38
C GLN A 127 4.06 6.38 -4.95
N LEU A 128 4.90 5.98 -3.99
CA LEU A 128 4.55 5.92 -2.59
C LEU A 128 5.34 6.99 -1.84
N VAL A 129 4.73 8.16 -1.61
CA VAL A 129 5.41 9.36 -1.09
C VAL A 129 5.27 9.48 0.43
N SER A 130 6.31 10.01 1.08
CA SER A 130 6.29 10.36 2.51
C SER A 130 5.53 11.65 2.78
N ALA A 131 5.09 11.86 4.02
CA ALA A 131 4.51 13.15 4.45
C ALA A 131 5.48 14.33 4.25
N GLN A 132 6.79 14.14 4.49
CA GLN A 132 7.79 15.17 4.26
C GLN A 132 7.89 15.57 2.78
N TRP A 133 7.72 14.61 1.87
CA TRP A 133 7.70 14.87 0.43
C TRP A 133 6.49 15.75 0.05
N VAL A 134 5.31 15.41 0.58
CA VAL A 134 4.08 16.19 0.34
C VAL A 134 4.20 17.59 0.94
N ASN A 135 4.73 17.71 2.17
CA ASN A 135 4.90 19.00 2.83
C ASN A 135 5.84 19.94 2.03
N LYS A 136 6.94 19.41 1.49
CA LYS A 136 7.83 20.18 0.61
C LYS A 136 7.09 20.68 -0.63
N LEU A 137 6.32 19.81 -1.29
CA LEU A 137 5.56 20.16 -2.48
C LEU A 137 4.58 21.32 -2.20
N ILE A 138 3.75 21.19 -1.17
CA ILE A 138 2.74 22.22 -0.85
C ILE A 138 3.36 23.52 -0.30
N SER A 139 4.58 23.46 0.22
CA SER A 139 5.34 24.63 0.67
C SER A 139 6.07 25.36 -0.47
N GLY A 140 5.90 24.90 -1.73
CA GLY A 140 6.55 25.49 -2.90
C GLY A 140 8.02 25.08 -3.08
N GLU A 141 8.51 24.10 -2.32
CA GLU A 141 9.79 23.45 -2.59
C GLU A 141 9.64 22.39 -3.69
N LYS A 142 10.75 22.02 -4.34
CA LYS A 142 10.78 20.93 -5.30
C LYS A 142 11.27 19.65 -4.62
N PRO A 143 10.38 18.72 -4.22
CA PRO A 143 10.82 17.46 -3.64
C PRO A 143 11.52 16.58 -4.70
N ALA A 144 12.29 15.59 -4.25
CA ALA A 144 12.96 14.65 -5.15
C ALA A 144 11.94 13.88 -6.01
N GLU A 145 12.34 13.49 -7.22
CA GLU A 145 11.50 12.67 -8.13
C GLU A 145 10.17 13.33 -8.53
N TYR A 146 10.15 14.67 -8.50
CA TYR A 146 9.05 15.52 -8.95
C TYR A 146 9.58 16.57 -9.93
N ASP A 147 9.16 16.49 -11.19
CA ASP A 147 9.58 17.40 -12.27
C ASP A 147 8.41 18.13 -12.94
N ASN A 148 7.22 18.05 -12.34
CA ASN A 148 6.01 18.68 -12.85
C ASN A 148 5.81 20.09 -12.25
N ASP A 149 4.94 20.89 -12.86
CA ASP A 149 4.53 22.22 -12.38
C ASP A 149 3.06 22.26 -11.92
N LYS A 150 2.31 21.17 -12.15
CA LYS A 150 0.91 21.02 -11.75
C LYS A 150 0.75 19.82 -10.83
N TYR A 151 0.15 20.06 -9.67
CA TYR A 151 -0.26 19.01 -8.77
C TYR A 151 -1.60 19.33 -8.10
N VAL A 152 -2.24 18.30 -7.59
CA VAL A 152 -3.36 18.40 -6.64
C VAL A 152 -3.21 17.34 -5.56
N VAL A 153 -3.51 17.72 -4.32
CA VAL A 153 -3.59 16.79 -3.20
C VAL A 153 -5.07 16.47 -2.97
N VAL A 154 -5.42 15.18 -2.96
CA VAL A 154 -6.81 14.70 -2.92
C VAL A 154 -7.02 13.84 -1.68
N HIS A 155 -7.94 14.26 -0.82
CA HIS A 155 -8.45 13.48 0.30
C HIS A 155 -9.62 12.62 -0.19
N ALA A 156 -9.43 11.31 -0.27
CA ALA A 156 -10.48 10.37 -0.67
C ALA A 156 -11.35 9.96 0.54
N HIS A 157 -12.65 9.86 0.33
CA HIS A 157 -13.60 9.31 1.29
C HIS A 157 -14.81 8.68 0.59
N TYR A 158 -15.52 7.77 1.24
CA TYR A 158 -16.82 7.28 0.74
C TYR A 158 -17.95 7.99 1.47
N ARG A 159 -18.67 8.89 0.78
CA ARG A 159 -19.86 9.61 1.30
C ARG A 159 -19.70 10.20 2.70
N ASN A 160 -18.49 10.67 3.02
CA ASN A 160 -18.14 11.13 4.36
C ASN A 160 -17.24 12.36 4.29
N ARG A 161 -17.83 13.49 3.89
CA ARG A 161 -17.09 14.77 3.85
C ARG A 161 -16.53 15.16 5.22
N ASP A 162 -17.13 14.69 6.31
CA ASP A 162 -16.61 14.95 7.66
C ASP A 162 -15.21 14.32 7.87
N ALA A 163 -14.87 13.23 7.17
CA ALA A 163 -13.50 12.70 7.15
C ALA A 163 -12.49 13.77 6.68
N TYR A 164 -12.87 14.62 5.74
CA TYR A 164 -12.08 15.75 5.26
C TYR A 164 -12.22 16.97 6.18
N LEU A 165 -13.43 17.44 6.44
CA LEU A 165 -13.72 18.71 7.14
C LEU A 165 -13.24 18.72 8.61
N THR A 166 -13.11 17.56 9.24
CA THR A 166 -12.58 17.46 10.61
C THR A 166 -11.07 17.65 10.69
N GLY A 167 -10.36 17.53 9.57
CA GLY A 167 -8.93 17.74 9.46
C GLY A 167 -8.36 17.12 8.18
N HIS A 168 -7.64 17.90 7.39
CA HIS A 168 -7.01 17.47 6.14
C HIS A 168 -5.67 18.17 5.92
N ILE A 169 -4.88 17.67 4.97
CA ILE A 169 -3.64 18.31 4.51
C ILE A 169 -3.99 19.71 3.95
N PRO A 170 -3.25 20.78 4.32
CA PRO A 170 -3.50 22.13 3.81
C PRO A 170 -3.52 22.20 2.29
N GLY A 171 -4.53 22.87 1.73
CA GLY A 171 -4.73 23.01 0.29
C GLY A 171 -5.28 21.77 -0.43
N ALA A 172 -5.45 20.63 0.26
CA ALA A 172 -6.07 19.45 -0.34
C ALA A 172 -7.57 19.67 -0.62
N ILE A 173 -8.07 19.08 -1.71
CA ILE A 173 -9.51 18.97 -2.01
C ILE A 173 -10.04 17.60 -1.57
N ASP A 174 -11.33 17.50 -1.27
CA ASP A 174 -12.01 16.21 -1.06
C ASP A 174 -12.50 15.60 -2.39
N MET A 175 -12.48 14.27 -2.48
CA MET A 175 -13.12 13.52 -3.56
C MET A 175 -13.87 12.32 -2.97
N ASP A 176 -15.19 12.29 -3.17
CA ASP A 176 -15.99 11.11 -2.88
C ASP A 176 -15.62 9.99 -3.85
N THR A 177 -15.43 8.76 -3.39
CA THR A 177 -15.16 7.61 -4.28
C THR A 177 -16.29 7.42 -5.30
N ASN A 178 -17.53 7.75 -4.93
CA ASN A 178 -18.68 7.72 -5.85
C ASN A 178 -18.55 8.68 -7.04
N ALA A 179 -17.61 9.62 -7.03
CA ALA A 179 -17.29 10.42 -8.20
C ALA A 179 -16.68 9.56 -9.33
N LEU A 180 -15.94 8.51 -8.97
CA LEU A 180 -15.20 7.65 -9.91
C LEU A 180 -15.77 6.23 -10.03
N GLU A 181 -16.56 5.76 -9.06
CA GLU A 181 -17.29 4.49 -9.13
C GLU A 181 -18.81 4.69 -8.99
N SER A 182 -19.59 3.79 -9.57
CA SER A 182 -21.06 3.84 -9.49
C SER A 182 -21.56 3.06 -8.28
N PRO A 183 -22.45 3.60 -7.44
CA PRO A 183 -23.04 2.83 -6.34
C PRO A 183 -24.02 1.74 -6.81
N GLU A 184 -24.38 1.71 -8.11
CA GLU A 184 -25.26 0.69 -8.68
C GLU A 184 -24.50 -0.60 -9.03
N THR A 185 -23.34 -0.46 -9.68
CA THR A 185 -22.51 -1.58 -10.12
C THR A 185 -21.32 -1.83 -9.21
N TRP A 186 -20.94 -0.83 -8.42
CA TRP A 186 -19.67 -0.70 -7.68
C TRP A 186 -18.40 -0.72 -8.54
N ASN A 187 -18.54 -0.74 -9.87
CA ASN A 187 -17.44 -0.64 -10.81
C ASN A 187 -17.08 0.81 -11.08
N ARG A 188 -15.90 1.02 -11.69
CA ARG A 188 -15.50 2.31 -12.27
C ARG A 188 -16.61 2.84 -13.20
N ARG A 189 -16.83 4.15 -13.16
CA ARG A 189 -17.83 4.81 -14.02
C ARG A 189 -17.45 4.73 -15.50
N SER A 190 -18.40 5.07 -16.36
CA SER A 190 -18.16 5.18 -17.81
C SER A 190 -17.06 6.21 -18.14
N PRO A 191 -16.37 6.08 -19.28
CA PRO A 191 -15.38 7.07 -19.70
C PRO A 191 -15.89 8.52 -19.70
N GLU A 192 -17.14 8.76 -20.09
CA GLU A 192 -17.75 10.08 -20.11
C GLU A 192 -17.95 10.66 -18.69
N GLU A 193 -18.41 9.83 -17.76
CA GLU A 193 -18.58 10.22 -16.36
C GLU A 193 -17.23 10.43 -15.66
N LEU A 194 -16.25 9.57 -15.91
CA LEU A 194 -14.89 9.72 -15.38
C LEU A 194 -14.26 11.01 -15.88
N ASN A 195 -14.41 11.32 -17.17
CA ASN A 195 -13.87 12.55 -17.75
C ASN A 195 -14.45 13.77 -17.03
N LYS A 196 -15.78 13.84 -16.95
CA LYS A 196 -16.48 14.94 -16.28
C LYS A 196 -16.09 15.05 -14.80
N ALA A 197 -16.01 13.93 -14.08
CA ALA A 197 -15.65 13.95 -12.67
C ALA A 197 -14.22 14.47 -12.45
N LEU A 198 -13.25 14.03 -13.26
CA LEU A 198 -11.87 14.49 -13.16
C LEU A 198 -11.75 15.99 -13.51
N GLU A 199 -12.44 16.44 -14.55
CA GLU A 199 -12.52 17.85 -14.96
C GLU A 199 -13.11 18.73 -13.85
N GLU A 200 -14.22 18.32 -13.23
CA GLU A 200 -14.86 19.04 -12.10
C GLU A 200 -13.98 19.11 -10.85
N HIS A 201 -13.02 18.20 -10.69
CA HIS A 201 -12.04 18.21 -9.60
C HIS A 201 -10.72 18.89 -9.98
N GLY A 202 -10.62 19.47 -11.17
CA GLY A 202 -9.42 20.19 -11.62
C GLY A 202 -8.26 19.28 -12.03
N ILE A 203 -8.55 18.03 -12.38
CA ILE A 203 -7.55 17.02 -12.72
C ILE A 203 -7.47 16.88 -14.24
N THR A 204 -6.26 16.97 -14.78
CA THR A 204 -5.92 16.64 -16.17
C THR A 204 -5.02 15.40 -16.20
N ALA A 205 -4.83 14.80 -17.37
CA ALA A 205 -3.90 13.68 -17.54
C ALA A 205 -2.44 14.02 -17.16
N ASP A 206 -2.06 15.30 -17.27
CA ASP A 206 -0.73 15.81 -16.93
C ASP A 206 -0.63 16.35 -15.50
N THR A 207 -1.72 16.36 -14.73
CA THR A 207 -1.70 16.77 -13.31
C THR A 207 -1.05 15.67 -12.48
N THR A 208 -0.10 16.03 -11.60
CA THR A 208 0.36 15.09 -10.56
C THR A 208 -0.69 14.99 -9.47
N VAL A 209 -1.31 13.83 -9.30
CA VAL A 209 -2.36 13.63 -8.29
C VAL A 209 -1.79 12.88 -7.11
N ILE A 210 -1.85 13.49 -5.92
CA ILE A 210 -1.41 12.88 -4.66
C ILE A 210 -2.65 12.51 -3.85
N LEU A 211 -2.93 11.22 -3.75
CA LEU A 211 -4.08 10.67 -3.04
C LEU A 211 -3.69 10.21 -1.64
N TYR A 212 -4.60 10.42 -0.71
CA TYR A 212 -4.54 9.87 0.64
C TYR A 212 -5.96 9.78 1.20
N GLY A 213 -6.16 8.96 2.22
CA GLY A 213 -7.39 8.96 3.00
C GLY A 213 -7.15 8.93 4.49
N LYS A 214 -8.22 9.07 5.25
CA LYS A 214 -8.20 8.97 6.71
C LYS A 214 -8.77 7.62 7.14
N PHE A 215 -7.98 6.85 7.89
CA PHE A 215 -8.49 5.69 8.61
C PHE A 215 -9.22 6.17 9.86
N MET A 216 -10.45 5.70 10.07
CA MET A 216 -11.32 6.12 11.17
C MET A 216 -11.94 4.91 11.88
N PHE A 217 -11.23 3.78 11.92
CA PHE A 217 -11.65 2.54 12.58
C PHE A 217 -13.01 2.02 12.08
N PRO A 218 -13.10 1.46 10.86
CA PRO A 218 -14.32 0.86 10.33
C PRO A 218 -14.93 -0.16 11.29
N ASP A 219 -16.23 -0.08 11.52
CA ASP A 219 -17.01 -1.05 12.29
C ASP A 219 -18.04 -1.71 11.38
N ASN A 220 -18.07 -3.04 11.33
CA ASN A 220 -19.01 -3.79 10.49
C ASN A 220 -20.48 -3.61 10.90
N ASP A 221 -20.75 -3.13 12.13
CA ASP A 221 -22.10 -2.83 12.60
C ASP A 221 -22.62 -1.47 12.08
N ASP A 222 -21.75 -0.61 11.53
CA ASP A 222 -22.16 0.66 10.92
C ASP A 222 -22.85 0.47 9.56
N GLU A 223 -23.71 1.42 9.19
CA GLU A 223 -24.40 1.38 7.89
C GLU A 223 -23.42 1.52 6.71
N PHE A 224 -22.33 2.26 6.90
CA PHE A 224 -21.32 2.52 5.87
C PHE A 224 -19.89 2.40 6.43
N PRO A 225 -19.41 1.19 6.77
CA PRO A 225 -18.08 1.03 7.37
C PRO A 225 -16.97 1.56 6.46
N GLY A 226 -17.17 1.49 5.13
CA GLY A 226 -16.25 2.04 4.13
C GLY A 226 -16.02 3.56 4.24
N SER A 227 -16.93 4.31 4.89
CA SER A 227 -16.76 5.73 5.19
C SER A 227 -15.60 6.01 6.15
N ALA A 228 -15.15 4.99 6.89
CA ALA A 228 -14.01 5.03 7.80
C ALA A 228 -12.74 4.38 7.23
N ALA A 229 -12.81 3.77 6.03
CA ALA A 229 -11.70 3.09 5.37
C ALA A 229 -11.05 3.97 4.28
N GLY A 230 -10.90 5.27 4.56
CA GLY A 230 -10.62 6.29 3.53
C GLY A 230 -9.36 6.02 2.72
N ASP A 231 -8.32 5.46 3.33
CA ASP A 231 -7.04 5.21 2.64
C ASP A 231 -7.12 4.03 1.66
N ILE A 232 -7.98 3.03 1.90
CA ILE A 232 -8.30 2.00 0.89
C ILE A 232 -9.02 2.67 -0.29
N GLY A 233 -9.95 3.58 0.01
CA GLY A 233 -10.65 4.39 -1.00
C GLY A 233 -9.72 5.30 -1.81
N ALA A 234 -8.64 5.81 -1.20
CA ALA A 234 -7.62 6.59 -1.89
C ALA A 234 -6.88 5.76 -2.94
N ILE A 235 -6.51 4.52 -2.60
CA ILE A 235 -5.84 3.60 -3.51
C ILE A 235 -6.81 3.07 -4.60
N ARG A 236 -8.10 2.90 -4.27
CA ARG A 236 -9.16 2.64 -5.25
C ARG A 236 -9.28 3.77 -6.27
N ASN A 237 -9.34 5.02 -5.82
CA ASN A 237 -9.34 6.18 -6.71
C ASN A 237 -8.06 6.25 -7.56
N ALA A 238 -6.89 5.92 -6.98
CA ALA A 238 -5.64 5.87 -7.73
C ALA A 238 -5.67 4.85 -8.87
N PHE A 239 -6.18 3.65 -8.60
CA PHE A 239 -6.41 2.63 -9.63
C PHE A 239 -7.27 3.18 -10.78
N ILE A 240 -8.42 3.79 -10.48
CA ILE A 240 -9.33 4.33 -11.50
C ILE A 240 -8.68 5.49 -12.28
N MET A 241 -7.95 6.37 -11.60
CA MET A 241 -7.23 7.49 -12.25
C MET A 241 -6.11 6.99 -13.17
N MET A 242 -5.37 5.97 -12.76
CA MET A 242 -4.33 5.34 -13.59
C MET A 242 -4.95 4.65 -14.81
N TYR A 243 -6.05 3.90 -14.64
CA TYR A 243 -6.84 3.34 -15.74
C TYR A 243 -7.33 4.43 -16.70
N ALA A 244 -7.84 5.54 -16.16
CA ALA A 244 -8.37 6.65 -16.95
C ALA A 244 -7.28 7.34 -17.79
N GLY A 245 -6.08 7.52 -17.23
CA GLY A 245 -4.92 8.06 -17.94
C GLY A 245 -4.20 9.20 -17.26
N VAL A 246 -4.39 9.39 -15.94
CA VAL A 246 -3.53 10.29 -15.16
C VAL A 246 -2.12 9.72 -15.14
N LYS A 247 -1.15 10.49 -15.67
CA LYS A 247 0.22 10.00 -15.92
C LYS A 247 1.06 9.90 -14.65
N ASP A 248 0.78 10.76 -13.66
CA ASP A 248 1.51 10.77 -12.39
C ASP A 248 0.57 10.73 -11.19
N VAL A 249 0.32 9.52 -10.68
CA VAL A 249 -0.48 9.26 -9.49
C VAL A 249 0.43 8.81 -8.35
N ARG A 250 0.32 9.48 -7.21
CA ARG A 250 1.09 9.21 -5.98
C ARG A 250 0.13 8.88 -4.83
N ILE A 251 0.55 8.01 -3.92
CA ILE A 251 -0.15 7.70 -2.67
C ILE A 251 0.73 8.18 -1.51
N LEU A 252 0.13 8.92 -0.56
CA LEU A 252 0.77 9.20 0.73
C LEU A 252 0.84 7.89 1.54
N ASN A 253 2.05 7.38 1.75
CA ASN A 253 2.26 6.13 2.47
C ASN A 253 1.74 6.24 3.91
N GLY A 254 0.75 5.41 4.26
CA GLY A 254 0.08 5.45 5.57
C GLY A 254 -0.97 6.55 5.73
N GLY A 255 -1.41 7.16 4.64
CA GLY A 255 -2.54 8.09 4.61
C GLY A 255 -2.39 9.28 5.53
N PHE A 256 -3.53 9.79 6.04
CA PHE A 256 -3.57 10.97 6.89
C PHE A 256 -2.82 10.80 8.22
N GLN A 257 -2.77 9.58 8.78
CA GLN A 257 -2.03 9.33 10.02
C GLN A 257 -0.55 9.64 9.86
N SER A 258 0.06 9.32 8.71
CA SER A 258 1.48 9.65 8.46
C SER A 258 1.74 11.16 8.36
N TRP A 259 0.74 11.96 8.00
CA TRP A 259 0.81 13.42 8.04
C TRP A 259 0.78 13.94 9.50
N GLU A 260 -0.13 13.41 10.32
CA GLU A 260 -0.26 13.78 11.74
C GLU A 260 0.96 13.33 12.55
N ASP A 261 1.44 12.10 12.34
CA ASP A 261 2.65 11.55 12.98
C ASP A 261 3.90 12.38 12.68
N ALA A 262 3.95 13.02 11.49
CA ALA A 262 5.03 13.92 11.10
C ALA A 262 4.93 15.31 11.76
N GLY A 263 3.84 15.61 12.48
CA GLY A 263 3.64 16.86 13.20
C GLY A 263 3.38 18.06 12.30
N PHE A 264 2.91 17.84 11.07
CA PHE A 264 2.59 18.93 10.14
C PHE A 264 1.24 19.58 10.44
N GLU A 265 1.05 20.79 9.90
CA GLU A 265 -0.18 21.55 10.08
C GLU A 265 -1.38 20.84 9.44
N VAL A 266 -2.52 20.87 10.14
CA VAL A 266 -3.79 20.31 9.66
C VAL A 266 -4.76 21.46 9.42
N SER A 267 -5.35 21.51 8.22
CA SER A 267 -6.40 22.45 7.87
C SER A 267 -7.80 21.85 8.08
N LYS A 268 -8.79 22.73 8.21
CA LYS A 268 -10.24 22.40 8.23
C LYS A 268 -11.02 23.28 7.26
N GLU A 269 -10.31 23.92 6.33
CA GLU A 269 -10.90 24.78 5.32
C GLU A 269 -11.63 23.94 4.29
N ASP A 270 -12.88 24.29 3.95
CA ASP A 270 -13.56 23.67 2.81
C ASP A 270 -12.98 24.24 1.50
N VAL A 271 -11.87 23.64 1.03
CA VAL A 271 -11.12 24.11 -0.14
C VAL A 271 -11.97 23.92 -1.39
N LYS A 272 -12.25 25.02 -2.09
CA LYS A 272 -13.01 25.00 -3.33
C LYS A 272 -12.20 24.32 -4.44
N LYS A 273 -12.84 23.39 -5.15
CA LYS A 273 -12.32 22.77 -6.37
C LYS A 273 -12.24 23.80 -7.49
N GLU A 274 -11.20 23.73 -8.31
CA GLU A 274 -10.99 24.59 -9.47
C GLU A 274 -11.08 23.74 -10.75
N PRO A 275 -12.26 23.67 -11.40
CA PRO A 275 -12.46 22.82 -12.57
C PRO A 275 -11.55 23.16 -13.74
N VAL A 276 -11.26 22.15 -14.56
CA VAL A 276 -10.57 22.29 -15.86
C VAL A 276 -11.53 21.96 -17.00
N GLU A 277 -11.25 22.47 -18.20
CA GLU A 277 -12.15 22.32 -19.37
C GLU A 277 -11.91 21.05 -20.18
N ASP A 278 -10.73 20.44 -20.06
CA ASP A 278 -10.32 19.27 -20.84
C ASP A 278 -9.35 18.41 -20.04
N PHE A 279 -9.69 17.13 -19.85
CA PHE A 279 -8.79 16.15 -19.25
C PHE A 279 -7.53 15.89 -20.09
N GLY A 280 -7.60 16.03 -21.41
CA GLY A 280 -6.45 16.02 -22.32
C GLY A 280 -6.04 14.65 -22.89
N VAL A 281 -6.67 13.55 -22.50
CA VAL A 281 -6.50 12.22 -23.14
C VAL A 281 -7.82 11.48 -23.25
N LYS A 282 -7.90 10.49 -24.14
CA LYS A 282 -9.06 9.60 -24.24
C LYS A 282 -9.08 8.63 -23.06
N ILE A 283 -10.22 8.54 -22.38
CA ILE A 283 -10.45 7.56 -21.32
C ILE A 283 -11.05 6.27 -21.91
N PRO A 284 -10.59 5.07 -21.47
CA PRO A 284 -9.38 4.85 -20.69
C PRO A 284 -8.11 4.92 -21.56
N ALA A 285 -7.04 5.46 -21.01
CA ALA A 285 -5.71 5.38 -21.61
C ALA A 285 -5.01 4.04 -21.31
N HIS A 286 -5.37 3.40 -20.19
CA HIS A 286 -4.77 2.15 -19.71
C HIS A 286 -5.84 1.08 -19.45
N PRO A 287 -6.56 0.61 -20.50
CA PRO A 287 -7.61 -0.40 -20.34
C PRO A 287 -7.10 -1.72 -19.75
N GLU A 288 -5.83 -2.06 -19.96
CA GLU A 288 -5.18 -3.27 -19.44
C GLU A 288 -5.17 -3.37 -17.91
N LEU A 289 -5.38 -2.27 -17.20
CA LEU A 289 -5.44 -2.26 -15.74
C LEU A 289 -6.76 -2.82 -15.21
N ALA A 290 -7.83 -2.82 -15.99
CA ALA A 290 -9.16 -3.28 -15.54
C ALA A 290 -9.61 -4.52 -16.31
N VAL A 291 -10.06 -5.52 -15.58
CA VAL A 291 -10.67 -6.76 -16.08
C VAL A 291 -12.16 -6.72 -15.72
N ASP A 292 -13.01 -7.11 -16.66
CA ASP A 292 -14.46 -7.27 -16.46
C ASP A 292 -14.86 -8.77 -16.53
N VAL A 293 -16.10 -9.11 -16.18
CA VAL A 293 -16.57 -10.51 -16.02
C VAL A 293 -16.20 -11.44 -17.19
N PRO A 294 -16.35 -11.07 -18.48
CA PRO A 294 -16.01 -11.97 -19.58
C PRO A 294 -14.53 -12.38 -19.57
N GLU A 295 -13.63 -11.43 -19.36
CA GLU A 295 -12.19 -11.68 -19.31
C GLU A 295 -11.81 -12.39 -18.00
N ALA A 296 -12.49 -12.11 -16.88
CA ALA A 296 -12.29 -12.85 -15.63
C ALA A 296 -12.61 -14.36 -15.80
N LYS A 297 -13.64 -14.70 -16.59
CA LYS A 297 -13.97 -16.10 -16.93
C LYS A 297 -12.89 -16.74 -17.79
N ASP A 298 -12.31 -15.99 -18.73
CA ASP A 298 -11.19 -16.46 -19.56
C ASP A 298 -9.92 -16.68 -18.71
N ILE A 299 -9.66 -15.82 -17.73
CA ILE A 299 -8.55 -15.96 -16.78
C ILE A 299 -8.65 -17.27 -16.00
N ILE A 300 -9.83 -17.60 -15.45
CA ILE A 300 -10.05 -18.87 -14.72
C ILE A 300 -9.76 -20.11 -15.59
N ALA A 301 -9.99 -20.01 -16.90
CA ALA A 301 -9.75 -21.12 -17.84
C ALA A 301 -8.29 -21.19 -18.34
N SER A 302 -7.45 -20.21 -18.01
CA SER A 302 -6.08 -20.08 -18.49
C SER A 302 -5.07 -20.74 -17.54
N ALA A 303 -3.95 -21.22 -18.09
CA ALA A 303 -2.81 -21.65 -17.29
C ALA A 303 -1.81 -20.50 -17.01
N ASP A 304 -1.92 -19.40 -17.77
CA ASP A 304 -0.99 -18.27 -17.76
C ASP A 304 -1.56 -17.03 -17.03
N ALA A 305 -2.75 -17.16 -16.45
CA ALA A 305 -3.42 -16.09 -15.71
C ALA A 305 -4.13 -16.61 -14.46
N GLU A 306 -4.31 -15.77 -13.45
CA GLU A 306 -4.99 -16.12 -12.20
C GLU A 306 -5.86 -14.96 -11.70
N LEU A 307 -7.03 -15.29 -11.16
CA LEU A 307 -7.77 -14.37 -10.30
C LEU A 307 -7.22 -14.46 -8.87
N VAL A 308 -6.96 -13.31 -8.25
CA VAL A 308 -6.46 -13.25 -6.87
C VAL A 308 -7.55 -12.67 -5.96
N CYS A 309 -8.08 -13.53 -5.08
CA CYS A 309 -9.15 -13.21 -4.14
C CYS A 309 -8.59 -12.52 -2.89
N VAL A 310 -8.68 -11.20 -2.85
CA VAL A 310 -8.23 -10.34 -1.75
C VAL A 310 -9.39 -10.06 -0.79
N ARG A 311 -9.88 -11.14 -0.17
CA ARG A 311 -11.01 -11.10 0.78
C ARG A 311 -10.58 -11.66 2.14
N SER A 312 -11.38 -11.47 3.17
CA SER A 312 -11.13 -12.08 4.46
C SER A 312 -11.41 -13.59 4.42
N TYR A 313 -10.85 -14.34 5.35
CA TYR A 313 -11.10 -15.79 5.43
C TYR A 313 -12.59 -16.15 5.62
N PRO A 314 -13.37 -15.49 6.52
CA PRO A 314 -14.82 -15.76 6.66
C PRO A 314 -15.62 -15.53 5.37
N GLU A 315 -15.22 -14.54 4.57
CA GLU A 315 -15.79 -14.30 3.23
C GLU A 315 -15.46 -15.44 2.26
N TYR A 316 -14.20 -15.87 2.24
CA TYR A 316 -13.70 -16.90 1.32
C TYR A 316 -14.35 -18.27 1.53
N ILE A 317 -14.64 -18.64 2.78
CA ILE A 317 -15.38 -19.87 3.11
C ILE A 317 -16.91 -19.70 3.01
N GLY A 318 -17.40 -18.48 2.73
CA GLY A 318 -18.83 -18.20 2.60
C GLY A 318 -19.60 -18.21 3.93
N GLU A 319 -18.94 -17.95 5.06
CA GLU A 319 -19.60 -17.76 6.35
C GLU A 319 -20.38 -16.43 6.38
N VAL A 320 -19.76 -15.39 5.82
CA VAL A 320 -20.33 -14.05 5.63
C VAL A 320 -20.13 -13.59 4.18
N SER A 321 -20.92 -12.62 3.72
CA SER A 321 -20.66 -11.97 2.43
C SER A 321 -19.52 -10.95 2.54
N GLY A 322 -19.31 -10.40 3.73
CA GLY A 322 -18.39 -9.30 4.05
C GLY A 322 -19.05 -7.92 4.06
N TYR A 323 -20.30 -7.80 3.60
CA TYR A 323 -20.93 -6.51 3.32
C TYR A 323 -22.42 -6.54 3.66
N ASN A 324 -22.95 -5.45 4.20
CA ASN A 324 -24.39 -5.31 4.49
C ASN A 324 -25.25 -5.14 3.22
N TYR A 325 -24.65 -4.86 2.06
CA TYR A 325 -25.29 -4.68 0.77
C TYR A 325 -25.07 -5.85 -0.22
N ILE A 326 -24.35 -6.91 0.19
CA ILE A 326 -24.18 -8.14 -0.60
C ILE A 326 -24.81 -9.30 0.16
N GLU A 327 -25.84 -9.92 -0.41
CA GLU A 327 -26.53 -11.05 0.23
C GLU A 327 -25.80 -12.38 0.03
N ALA A 328 -25.25 -12.61 -1.18
CA ALA A 328 -24.65 -13.87 -1.55
C ALA A 328 -23.33 -14.13 -0.80
N LYS A 329 -23.13 -15.38 -0.37
CA LYS A 329 -21.94 -15.85 0.35
C LYS A 329 -21.27 -16.99 -0.41
N GLY A 330 -19.95 -16.94 -0.47
CA GLY A 330 -19.14 -17.90 -1.22
C GLY A 330 -17.94 -17.23 -1.88
N ARG A 331 -17.28 -17.96 -2.76
CA ARG A 331 -16.11 -17.52 -3.52
C ARG A 331 -16.20 -17.93 -4.99
N ILE A 332 -15.43 -17.24 -5.82
CA ILE A 332 -15.24 -17.57 -7.23
C ILE A 332 -14.37 -18.85 -7.31
N PRO A 333 -14.83 -19.92 -7.98
CA PRO A 333 -14.06 -21.15 -8.11
C PRO A 333 -12.76 -20.90 -8.89
N GLY A 334 -11.66 -21.52 -8.45
CA GLY A 334 -10.36 -21.41 -9.10
C GLY A 334 -9.53 -20.16 -8.75
N ALA A 335 -10.10 -19.17 -8.06
CA ALA A 335 -9.34 -18.01 -7.61
C ALA A 335 -8.34 -18.38 -6.49
N ILE A 336 -7.12 -17.83 -6.57
CA ILE A 336 -6.10 -17.98 -5.53
C ILE A 336 -6.45 -17.06 -4.36
N PHE A 337 -6.48 -17.59 -3.14
CA PHE A 337 -6.77 -16.82 -1.95
C PHE A 337 -5.53 -16.03 -1.48
N ALA A 338 -5.69 -14.72 -1.30
CA ALA A 338 -4.70 -13.85 -0.69
C ALA A 338 -5.39 -13.05 0.42
N ASP A 339 -5.35 -13.57 1.64
CA ASP A 339 -6.09 -13.03 2.78
C ASP A 339 -5.80 -11.55 2.99
N CYS A 340 -6.84 -10.71 2.95
CA CYS A 340 -6.67 -9.26 3.13
C CYS A 340 -6.36 -8.90 4.58
N GLY A 341 -6.92 -9.64 5.54
CA GLY A 341 -6.96 -9.24 6.94
C GLY A 341 -8.26 -9.66 7.62
N SER A 342 -8.67 -8.89 8.63
CA SER A 342 -9.76 -9.28 9.53
C SER A 342 -11.14 -9.32 8.87
N ASP A 343 -11.45 -8.37 7.99
CA ASP A 343 -12.76 -8.21 7.35
C ASP A 343 -12.72 -7.47 6.00
N ALA A 344 -13.85 -6.91 5.58
CA ALA A 344 -13.98 -6.21 4.30
C ALA A 344 -13.35 -4.81 4.22
N TYR A 345 -12.97 -4.25 5.36
CA TYR A 345 -12.57 -2.84 5.51
C TYR A 345 -11.18 -2.67 6.13
N HIS A 346 -10.48 -3.79 6.38
CA HIS A 346 -9.11 -3.81 6.89
C HIS A 346 -8.16 -4.61 5.98
N MET A 347 -6.89 -4.20 5.97
CA MET A 347 -5.82 -4.69 5.08
C MET A 347 -4.56 -5.05 5.89
N GLU A 348 -4.71 -5.64 7.08
CA GLU A 348 -3.60 -5.90 8.02
C GLU A 348 -2.50 -6.78 7.42
N ASN A 349 -2.84 -7.68 6.49
CA ASN A 349 -1.83 -8.52 5.84
C ASN A 349 -0.98 -7.75 4.80
N TYR A 350 -1.40 -6.54 4.44
CA TYR A 350 -0.78 -5.66 3.43
C TYR A 350 -0.28 -4.32 4.00
N ARG A 351 -0.55 -4.04 5.28
CA ARG A 351 -0.17 -2.79 5.96
C ARG A 351 0.63 -3.06 7.23
N ASN A 352 1.42 -2.09 7.64
CA ASN A 352 2.00 -2.03 8.98
C ASN A 352 0.98 -1.41 9.96
N VAL A 353 1.31 -1.41 11.25
CA VAL A 353 0.46 -0.86 12.33
C VAL A 353 0.16 0.65 12.21
N ASP A 354 0.96 1.37 11.43
CA ASP A 354 0.80 2.80 11.13
C ASP A 354 0.19 3.05 9.74
N HIS A 355 -0.45 2.02 9.19
CA HIS A 355 -1.10 1.98 7.89
C HIS A 355 -0.18 2.14 6.67
N THR A 356 1.13 2.31 6.86
CA THR A 356 2.08 2.27 5.73
C THR A 356 2.05 0.89 5.08
N THR A 357 2.42 0.79 3.79
CA THR A 357 2.46 -0.52 3.11
C THR A 357 3.40 -1.47 3.86
N ARG A 358 2.98 -2.72 4.03
CA ARG A 358 3.82 -3.78 4.60
C ARG A 358 5.14 -3.87 3.82
N GLU A 359 6.19 -4.34 4.50
CA GLU A 359 7.47 -4.62 3.87
C GLU A 359 7.26 -5.48 2.61
N PHE A 360 7.68 -4.97 1.46
CA PHE A 360 7.29 -5.55 0.18
C PHE A 360 7.86 -6.96 -0.05
N HIS A 361 8.98 -7.34 0.60
CA HIS A 361 9.47 -8.72 0.58
C HIS A 361 8.53 -9.67 1.31
N GLU A 362 7.90 -9.24 2.41
CA GLU A 362 6.93 -10.08 3.12
C GLU A 362 5.66 -10.29 2.28
N ILE A 363 5.25 -9.28 1.50
CA ILE A 363 4.15 -9.44 0.54
C ILE A 363 4.53 -10.45 -0.55
N ILE A 364 5.73 -10.34 -1.13
CA ILE A 364 6.23 -11.29 -2.13
C ILE A 364 6.24 -12.71 -1.56
N GLU A 365 6.84 -12.91 -0.40
CA GLU A 365 6.95 -14.23 0.25
C GLU A 365 5.56 -14.85 0.49
N ASN A 366 4.59 -14.07 0.98
CA ASN A 366 3.21 -14.54 1.19
C ASN A 366 2.49 -14.89 -0.11
N TRP A 367 2.72 -14.12 -1.18
CA TRP A 367 2.16 -14.37 -2.50
C TRP A 367 2.75 -15.62 -3.16
N GLU A 368 4.07 -15.79 -3.11
CA GLU A 368 4.76 -16.94 -3.68
C GLU A 368 4.33 -18.25 -3.01
N GLN A 369 4.07 -18.24 -1.69
CA GLN A 369 3.53 -19.41 -0.96
C GLN A 369 2.19 -19.90 -1.51
N ASN A 370 1.39 -19.01 -2.10
CA ASN A 370 0.09 -19.31 -2.70
C ASN A 370 0.13 -19.41 -4.23
N GLY A 371 1.32 -19.34 -4.84
CA GLY A 371 1.48 -19.42 -6.30
C GLY A 371 1.16 -18.13 -7.06
N ILE A 372 1.11 -16.98 -6.35
CA ILE A 372 0.94 -15.65 -6.93
C ILE A 372 2.32 -15.12 -7.31
N THR A 373 2.62 -15.12 -8.60
CA THR A 373 3.97 -14.83 -9.12
C THR A 373 3.93 -13.90 -10.34
N PRO A 374 4.98 -13.10 -10.60
CA PRO A 374 4.98 -12.07 -11.65
C PRO A 374 5.02 -12.60 -13.09
N ASN A 375 5.12 -13.91 -13.28
CA ASN A 375 5.19 -14.56 -14.61
C ASN A 375 3.80 -14.88 -15.19
N LYS A 376 2.71 -14.64 -14.45
CA LYS A 376 1.33 -14.79 -14.90
C LYS A 376 0.67 -13.42 -15.06
N HIS A 377 -0.46 -13.36 -15.77
CA HIS A 377 -1.39 -12.24 -15.65
C HIS A 377 -2.24 -12.40 -14.39
N LEU A 378 -2.16 -11.43 -13.48
CA LEU A 378 -2.89 -11.47 -12.21
C LEU A 378 -3.98 -10.41 -12.20
N ALA A 379 -5.23 -10.82 -12.02
CA ALA A 379 -6.34 -9.90 -11.79
C ALA A 379 -6.79 -9.98 -10.32
N PHE A 380 -6.42 -8.97 -9.54
CA PHE A 380 -6.80 -8.87 -8.13
C PHE A 380 -8.25 -8.42 -8.00
N TYR A 381 -8.99 -9.00 -7.08
CA TYR A 381 -10.38 -8.62 -6.82
C TYR A 381 -10.76 -8.82 -5.36
N CYS A 382 -11.92 -8.28 -4.97
CA CYS A 382 -12.50 -8.54 -3.65
C CYS A 382 -14.04 -8.57 -3.71
N GLY A 383 -14.75 -7.87 -2.83
CA GLY A 383 -16.20 -7.65 -2.99
C GLY A 383 -16.50 -6.81 -4.23
N THR A 384 -15.92 -5.61 -4.28
CA THR A 384 -16.24 -4.53 -5.23
C THR A 384 -15.00 -3.77 -5.74
N GLY A 385 -13.81 -4.38 -5.62
CA GLY A 385 -12.57 -3.83 -6.19
C GLY A 385 -11.71 -2.96 -5.27
N TRP A 386 -12.18 -2.50 -4.11
CA TRP A 386 -11.39 -1.67 -3.17
C TRP A 386 -10.10 -2.34 -2.68
N ARG A 387 -10.23 -3.42 -1.89
CA ARG A 387 -9.09 -4.23 -1.40
C ARG A 387 -8.26 -4.83 -2.53
N GLY A 388 -8.92 -5.22 -3.63
CA GLY A 388 -8.27 -5.69 -4.86
C GLY A 388 -7.35 -4.62 -5.46
N SER A 389 -7.78 -3.36 -5.47
CA SER A 389 -6.97 -2.22 -5.93
C SER A 389 -5.74 -2.01 -5.04
N GLU A 390 -5.85 -2.18 -3.72
CA GLU A 390 -4.68 -2.04 -2.84
C GLU A 390 -3.66 -3.17 -3.02
N ALA A 391 -4.10 -4.42 -3.15
CA ALA A 391 -3.21 -5.52 -3.48
C ALA A 391 -2.57 -5.36 -4.87
N TRP A 392 -3.37 -4.96 -5.88
CA TRP A 392 -2.88 -4.61 -7.21
C TRP A 392 -1.81 -3.53 -7.14
N PHE A 393 -2.02 -2.47 -6.35
CA PHE A 393 -1.07 -1.36 -6.25
C PHE A 393 0.25 -1.84 -5.66
N ASN A 394 0.25 -2.73 -4.66
CA ASN A 394 1.46 -3.37 -4.16
C ASN A 394 2.20 -4.17 -5.25
N ALA A 395 1.49 -4.95 -6.07
CA ALA A 395 2.10 -5.69 -7.18
C ALA A 395 2.65 -4.75 -8.28
N TRP A 396 1.91 -3.67 -8.57
CA TRP A 396 2.32 -2.64 -9.52
C TRP A 396 3.57 -1.90 -9.02
N LEU A 397 3.66 -1.60 -7.72
CA LEU A 397 4.83 -0.99 -7.08
C LEU A 397 6.08 -1.87 -7.18
N LEU A 398 5.91 -3.20 -7.16
CA LEU A 398 6.95 -4.19 -7.41
C LEU A 398 7.40 -4.25 -8.88
N GLY A 399 6.77 -3.49 -9.78
CA GLY A 399 7.07 -3.52 -11.21
C GLY A 399 6.60 -4.79 -11.90
N TRP A 400 5.63 -5.51 -11.33
CA TRP A 400 5.08 -6.71 -11.97
C TRP A 400 4.39 -6.32 -13.29
N PRO A 401 4.68 -7.03 -14.38
CA PRO A 401 4.36 -6.54 -15.73
C PRO A 401 2.88 -6.66 -16.09
N ASN A 402 2.19 -7.69 -15.60
CA ASN A 402 0.84 -8.05 -16.03
C ASN A 402 -0.10 -8.13 -14.81
N VAL A 403 -0.46 -6.98 -14.25
CA VAL A 403 -1.34 -6.88 -13.07
C VAL A 403 -2.52 -5.96 -13.34
N SER A 404 -3.72 -6.45 -13.03
CA SER A 404 -5.00 -5.78 -13.26
C SER A 404 -5.89 -5.90 -12.01
N VAL A 405 -6.99 -5.16 -12.00
CA VAL A 405 -8.09 -5.34 -11.04
C VAL A 405 -9.28 -5.92 -11.78
N TYR A 406 -9.80 -7.07 -11.34
CA TYR A 406 -11.13 -7.51 -11.76
C TYR A 406 -12.17 -6.72 -10.96
N ASP A 407 -12.77 -5.74 -11.62
CA ASP A 407 -13.50 -4.64 -10.99
C ASP A 407 -14.79 -5.10 -10.30
N GLY A 408 -15.58 -5.90 -11.02
CA GLY A 408 -16.86 -6.46 -10.57
C GLY A 408 -16.79 -7.29 -9.30
N GLY A 409 -15.65 -7.95 -9.08
CA GLY A 409 -15.40 -8.80 -7.92
C GLY A 409 -16.52 -9.82 -7.63
N TRP A 410 -16.67 -10.15 -6.35
CA TRP A 410 -17.72 -11.06 -5.89
C TRP A 410 -19.13 -10.47 -6.08
N PHE A 411 -19.29 -9.15 -6.00
CA PHE A 411 -20.59 -8.50 -6.17
C PHE A 411 -21.18 -8.78 -7.55
N GLU A 412 -20.47 -8.44 -8.62
CA GLU A 412 -20.95 -8.65 -9.99
C GLU A 412 -21.03 -10.15 -10.32
N TRP A 413 -20.04 -10.94 -9.87
CA TRP A 413 -20.04 -12.38 -10.11
C TRP A 413 -21.27 -13.07 -9.52
N SER A 414 -21.64 -12.75 -8.28
CA SER A 414 -22.75 -13.39 -7.57
C SER A 414 -24.14 -12.86 -7.97
N ASN A 415 -24.22 -11.69 -8.61
CA ASN A 415 -25.46 -11.14 -9.15
C ASN A 415 -25.97 -11.89 -10.40
N ASP A 416 -25.09 -12.63 -11.10
CA ASP A 416 -25.49 -13.56 -12.15
C ASP A 416 -25.64 -14.98 -11.57
N PRO A 417 -26.87 -15.50 -11.40
CA PRO A 417 -27.10 -16.82 -10.81
C PRO A 417 -26.60 -17.98 -11.69
N SER A 418 -26.18 -17.72 -12.93
CA SER A 418 -25.56 -18.73 -13.79
C SER A 418 -24.07 -18.93 -13.52
N ASN A 419 -23.43 -18.01 -12.79
CA ASN A 419 -22.03 -18.14 -12.42
C ASN A 419 -21.84 -19.18 -11.30
N PRO A 420 -20.85 -20.08 -11.41
CA PRO A 420 -20.57 -21.05 -10.37
C PRO A 420 -19.94 -20.37 -9.15
N TYR A 421 -20.16 -20.94 -7.96
CA TYR A 421 -19.50 -20.51 -6.73
C TYR A 421 -19.19 -21.70 -5.82
N GLU A 422 -18.23 -21.51 -4.94
CA GLU A 422 -17.89 -22.47 -3.88
C GLU A 422 -18.16 -21.88 -2.48
N THR A 423 -18.30 -22.76 -1.49
CA THR A 423 -18.45 -22.43 -0.07
C THR A 423 -17.84 -23.53 0.80
N GLY A 424 -17.68 -23.28 2.10
CA GLY A 424 -17.03 -24.17 3.04
C GLY A 424 -15.51 -24.03 3.04
N VAL A 425 -14.89 -24.63 4.06
CA VAL A 425 -13.43 -24.74 4.15
C VAL A 425 -12.93 -25.59 2.97
N PRO A 426 -11.98 -25.10 2.15
CA PRO A 426 -11.43 -25.89 1.06
C PRO A 426 -10.81 -27.19 1.58
N GLU A 427 -11.06 -28.30 0.88
CA GLU A 427 -10.32 -29.54 1.14
C GLU A 427 -8.86 -29.32 0.73
N LYS A 428 -7.91 -29.64 1.62
CA LYS A 428 -6.48 -29.58 1.27
C LYS A 428 -6.23 -30.52 0.09
N VAL A 429 -5.81 -29.96 -1.05
CA VAL A 429 -5.35 -30.73 -2.21
C VAL A 429 -3.94 -31.26 -1.95
#